data_AF-A0A8S1Y6K6-F1
#
_entry.id   AF-A0A8S1Y6K6-F1
#
_cell.length_a   1.000
_cell.length_b   1.000
_cell.length_c   1.000
_cell.angle_alpha   90.00
_cell.angle_beta   90.00
_cell.angle_gamma   90.00
#
_symmetry.space_group_name_H-M   'P 1'
#
loop_
_entity.id
_entity.type
_entity.pdbx_description
1 polymer ?
#
loop_
_entity_poly.entity_id
_entity_poly.type
_entity_poly.pdbx_seq_one_letter_code
_entity_poly.pdbx_strand_id
1 'polypeptide(L)'
;MSNILRICPKCQVSPATIQCIDCEEKMCYQCEQKVHQKLKQHRTDILPYSQMKQIKTTQSIISGQSDHSNVSQELKQELSELESIIQAKKEFLAKQEEKWSTQISSLEIQYEKKLKDFEKEIENNEDQLKNYYSSGNTTFQIADIKKQMETQMQQAWKELNDKKAKLQEKEALLKDMIQTEEFCSKEIAQKEKLMNQYKELLQQQQVERDLISEENQKIIKQLESIKNLCKKSLPEFGINVDFLDKLSRMHKLKNTQQVDEQDEEYEDDNENENENQEEVDDQEQGGDQNQQLEDEQQQEQK
;
A
#
# COMPACT_ATOMS: atom_id res chain seq x y z
N MET A 1 -0.14 15.80 -22.89
CA MET A 1 -0.40 15.23 -21.54
C MET A 1 -1.83 15.53 -21.13
N SER A 2 -2.73 14.55 -21.19
CA SER A 2 -4.10 14.72 -20.72
C SER A 2 -4.11 14.69 -19.19
N ASN A 3 -4.41 15.83 -18.56
CA ASN A 3 -4.47 15.92 -17.10
C ASN A 3 -5.68 15.11 -16.57
N ILE A 4 -5.39 13.91 -16.04
CA ILE A 4 -6.37 12.98 -15.45
C ILE A 4 -7.05 13.59 -14.21
N LEU A 5 -6.39 14.55 -13.56
CA LEU A 5 -6.85 15.19 -12.34
C LEU A 5 -7.40 16.61 -12.63
N ARG A 6 -8.48 16.99 -11.94
CA ARG A 6 -8.98 18.38 -11.94
C ARG A 6 -7.87 19.30 -11.44
N ILE A 7 -7.46 20.23 -12.28
CA ILE A 7 -6.42 21.19 -11.95
C ILE A 7 -6.99 22.29 -11.05
N CYS A 8 -6.17 22.79 -10.12
CA CYS A 8 -6.51 23.92 -9.29
C CYS A 8 -6.82 25.16 -10.17
N PRO A 9 -7.98 25.80 -10.00
CA PRO A 9 -8.39 26.94 -10.81
C PRO A 9 -7.54 28.19 -10.54
N LYS A 10 -6.87 28.28 -9.39
CA LYS A 10 -6.07 29.45 -9.00
C LYS A 10 -4.66 29.43 -9.58
N CYS A 11 -3.98 28.28 -9.60
CA CYS A 11 -2.62 28.18 -10.13
C CYS A 11 -2.55 27.54 -11.52
N GLN A 12 -3.56 26.77 -11.93
CA GLN A 12 -3.59 26.02 -13.21
C GLN A 12 -2.40 25.06 -13.43
N VAL A 13 -1.59 24.78 -12.39
CA VAL A 13 -0.42 23.90 -12.46
C VAL A 13 -0.63 22.63 -11.64
N SER A 14 -1.13 22.76 -10.41
CA SER A 14 -1.25 21.64 -9.47
C SER A 14 -2.67 21.07 -9.43
N PRO A 15 -2.86 19.77 -9.13
CA PRO A 15 -4.18 19.18 -8.96
C PRO A 15 -4.92 19.81 -7.77
N ALA A 16 -6.25 19.95 -7.91
CA ALA A 16 -7.13 20.37 -6.84
C ALA A 16 -7.32 19.21 -5.86
N THR A 17 -6.73 19.31 -4.67
CA THR A 17 -6.71 18.28 -3.63
C THR A 17 -7.56 18.65 -2.42
N ILE A 18 -8.00 19.91 -2.31
CA ILE A 18 -8.76 20.43 -1.17
C ILE A 18 -10.03 21.11 -1.67
N GLN A 19 -11.11 20.98 -0.93
CA GLN A 19 -12.33 21.76 -1.09
C GLN A 19 -12.54 22.61 0.16
N CYS A 20 -12.67 23.93 -0.02
CA CYS A 20 -13.15 24.79 1.05
C CYS A 20 -14.67 24.67 1.13
N ILE A 21 -15.20 24.35 2.32
CA ILE A 21 -16.63 24.16 2.54
C ILE A 21 -17.35 25.50 2.46
N ASP A 22 -16.76 26.56 3.02
CA ASP A 22 -17.41 27.87 3.11
C ASP A 22 -17.43 28.62 1.77
N CYS A 23 -16.39 28.43 0.94
CA CYS A 23 -16.29 29.05 -0.39
C CYS A 23 -16.80 28.16 -1.52
N GLU A 24 -17.04 26.87 -1.24
CA GLU A 24 -17.27 25.79 -2.22
C GLU A 24 -16.18 25.67 -3.32
N GLU A 25 -15.03 26.32 -3.14
CA GLU A 25 -13.92 26.31 -4.10
C GLU A 25 -13.00 25.09 -3.91
N LYS A 26 -12.66 24.42 -5.01
CA LYS A 26 -11.69 23.32 -5.07
C LYS A 26 -10.33 23.85 -5.49
N MET A 27 -9.28 23.59 -4.72
CA MET A 27 -7.94 24.14 -4.96
C MET A 27 -6.81 23.19 -4.49
N CYS A 28 -5.57 23.49 -4.89
CA CYS A 28 -4.40 22.76 -4.38
C CYS A 28 -4.02 23.27 -2.99
N TYR A 29 -3.23 22.47 -2.27
CA TYR A 29 -2.76 22.78 -0.91
C TYR A 29 -2.05 24.15 -0.80
N GLN A 30 -1.23 24.51 -1.79
CA GLN A 30 -0.52 25.79 -1.77
C GLN A 30 -1.44 27.00 -1.98
N CYS A 31 -2.45 26.86 -2.84
CA CYS A 31 -3.43 27.92 -3.08
C CYS A 31 -4.37 28.08 -1.88
N GLU A 32 -4.75 26.98 -1.24
CA GLU A 32 -5.53 26.99 0.00
C GLU A 32 -4.81 27.80 1.08
N GLN A 33 -3.54 27.51 1.36
CA GLN A 33 -2.79 28.22 2.39
C GLN A 33 -2.72 29.73 2.11
N LYS A 34 -2.50 30.14 0.85
CA LYS A 34 -2.42 31.56 0.47
C LYS A 34 -3.75 32.30 0.61
N VAL A 35 -4.86 31.64 0.29
CA VAL A 35 -6.20 32.25 0.29
C VAL A 35 -6.82 32.21 1.69
N HIS A 36 -6.66 31.11 2.42
CA HIS A 36 -7.36 30.85 3.68
C HIS A 36 -6.51 31.03 4.95
N GLN A 37 -5.18 31.23 4.90
CA GLN A 37 -4.44 31.69 6.09
C GLN A 37 -4.86 33.09 6.56
N LYS A 38 -5.26 33.97 5.64
CA LYS A 38 -5.69 35.34 5.97
C LYS A 38 -7.10 35.37 6.57
N LEU A 39 -7.93 34.38 6.25
CA LEU A 39 -9.31 34.23 6.69
C LEU A 39 -9.38 33.01 7.63
N LYS A 40 -8.89 33.17 8.87
CA LYS A 40 -8.66 32.12 9.90
C LYS A 40 -9.87 31.20 10.24
N GLN A 41 -10.98 31.24 9.53
CA GLN A 41 -12.22 30.55 9.89
C GLN A 41 -12.82 29.66 8.82
N HIS A 42 -12.11 29.42 7.71
CA HIS A 42 -12.64 28.56 6.66
C HIS A 42 -12.36 27.08 6.98
N ARG A 43 -13.39 26.25 6.90
CA ARG A 43 -13.30 24.79 6.97
C ARG A 43 -12.91 24.24 5.61
N THR A 44 -11.94 23.33 5.62
CA THR A 44 -11.40 22.70 4.42
C THR A 44 -11.40 21.19 4.59
N ASP A 45 -11.77 20.49 3.51
CA ASP A 45 -11.79 19.03 3.43
C ASP A 45 -10.91 18.56 2.28
N ILE A 46 -10.24 17.42 2.48
CA ILE A 46 -9.44 16.78 1.42
C ILE A 46 -10.41 16.13 0.43
N LEU A 47 -10.21 16.41 -0.86
CA LEU A 47 -11.01 15.82 -1.92
C LEU A 47 -10.70 14.32 -2.03
N PRO A 48 -11.70 13.44 -1.95
CA PRO A 48 -11.49 12.03 -2.23
C PRO A 48 -11.08 11.83 -3.69
N TYR A 49 -10.22 10.86 -3.95
CA TYR A 49 -9.60 10.62 -5.27
C TYR A 49 -10.62 10.52 -6.42
N SER A 50 -11.80 9.93 -6.16
CA SER A 50 -12.91 9.85 -7.11
C SER A 50 -13.41 11.22 -7.60
N GLN A 51 -13.35 12.25 -6.75
CA GLN A 51 -13.73 13.62 -7.12
C GLN A 51 -12.57 14.43 -7.72
N MET A 52 -11.34 13.97 -7.52
CA MET A 52 -10.16 14.55 -8.16
C MET A 52 -10.05 14.14 -9.62
N LYS A 53 -10.50 12.92 -9.96
CA LYS A 53 -10.49 12.42 -11.34
C LYS A 53 -11.44 13.24 -12.21
N GLN A 54 -10.95 13.80 -13.32
CA GLN A 54 -11.84 14.26 -14.39
C GLN A 54 -12.42 13.01 -15.05
N ILE A 55 -13.56 12.54 -14.52
CA ILE A 55 -14.32 11.53 -15.25
C ILE A 55 -14.91 12.27 -16.46
N LYS A 56 -14.43 11.95 -17.68
CA LYS A 56 -15.02 12.40 -18.96
C LYS A 56 -16.44 11.83 -19.18
N THR A 57 -17.15 11.45 -18.12
CA THR A 57 -18.46 10.79 -18.19
C THR A 57 -19.57 11.80 -18.02
N THR A 58 -19.97 12.41 -19.13
CA THR A 58 -21.39 12.80 -19.29
C THR A 58 -21.88 12.79 -20.73
N GLN A 59 -21.13 12.22 -21.69
CA GLN A 59 -21.61 12.09 -23.07
C GLN A 59 -21.71 10.65 -23.59
N SER A 60 -21.16 9.65 -22.90
CA SER A 60 -21.13 8.26 -23.41
C SER A 60 -22.25 7.34 -22.93
N ILE A 61 -23.23 7.82 -22.15
CA ILE A 61 -24.31 6.96 -21.61
C ILE A 61 -25.42 6.68 -22.65
N ILE A 62 -25.37 7.31 -23.83
CA ILE A 62 -26.45 7.17 -24.85
C ILE A 62 -26.08 6.18 -25.99
N SER A 63 -24.83 5.74 -26.11
CA SER A 63 -24.42 4.77 -27.14
C SER A 63 -24.28 3.37 -26.54
N GLY A 64 -25.39 2.63 -26.56
CA GLY A 64 -25.44 1.22 -26.18
C GLY A 64 -24.65 0.33 -27.15
N GLN A 65 -23.34 0.25 -26.97
CA GLN A 65 -22.49 -0.78 -27.57
C GLN A 65 -21.85 -1.64 -26.48
N SER A 66 -21.95 -2.93 -26.73
CA SER A 66 -21.72 -4.03 -25.80
C SER A 66 -20.28 -4.53 -25.92
N ASP A 67 -19.35 -3.95 -25.18
CA ASP A 67 -18.00 -4.49 -25.01
C ASP A 67 -17.78 -5.04 -23.60
N HIS A 68 -18.76 -5.81 -23.10
CA HIS A 68 -18.63 -6.54 -21.84
C HIS A 68 -17.57 -7.67 -21.88
N SER A 69 -17.09 -8.04 -23.07
CA SER A 69 -16.03 -9.03 -23.26
C SER A 69 -14.66 -8.53 -22.80
N ASN A 70 -14.29 -7.31 -23.20
CA ASN A 70 -12.95 -6.77 -22.96
C ASN A 70 -12.74 -6.40 -21.50
N VAL A 71 -13.76 -5.79 -20.86
CA VAL A 71 -13.72 -5.47 -19.41
C VAL A 71 -13.59 -6.74 -18.55
N SER A 72 -14.23 -7.84 -18.95
CA SER A 72 -14.12 -9.13 -18.25
C SER A 72 -12.73 -9.77 -18.40
N GLN A 73 -12.06 -9.51 -19.52
CA GLN A 73 -10.72 -10.01 -19.81
C GLN A 73 -9.64 -9.19 -19.08
N GLU A 74 -9.78 -7.86 -19.04
CA GLU A 74 -8.95 -6.96 -18.23
C GLU A 74 -9.04 -7.31 -16.74
N LEU A 75 -10.25 -7.51 -16.21
CA LEU A 75 -10.44 -7.95 -14.81
C LEU A 75 -9.79 -9.30 -14.50
N LYS A 76 -9.82 -10.25 -15.44
CA LYS A 76 -9.12 -11.54 -15.27
C LYS A 76 -7.60 -11.39 -15.28
N GLN A 77 -7.09 -10.48 -16.10
CA GLN A 77 -5.67 -10.18 -16.17
C GLN A 77 -5.19 -9.47 -14.89
N GLU A 78 -5.94 -8.47 -14.40
CA GLU A 78 -5.68 -7.83 -13.11
C GLU A 78 -5.72 -8.83 -11.95
N LEU A 79 -6.68 -9.76 -11.94
CA LEU A 79 -6.74 -10.81 -10.93
C LEU A 79 -5.50 -11.74 -10.98
N SER A 80 -5.07 -12.13 -12.18
CA SER A 80 -3.86 -12.95 -12.37
C SER A 80 -2.60 -12.21 -11.91
N GLU A 81 -2.50 -10.90 -12.16
CA GLU A 81 -1.39 -10.07 -11.71
C GLU A 81 -1.39 -9.93 -10.18
N LEU A 82 -2.56 -9.70 -9.57
CA LEU A 82 -2.71 -9.65 -8.12
C LEU A 82 -2.35 -10.98 -7.45
N GLU A 83 -2.75 -12.11 -8.02
CA GLU A 83 -2.37 -13.44 -7.52
C GLU A 83 -0.86 -13.66 -7.58
N SER A 84 -0.20 -13.24 -8.67
CA SER A 84 1.27 -13.28 -8.81
C SER A 84 1.96 -12.41 -7.75
N ILE A 85 1.47 -11.20 -7.52
CA ILE A 85 1.99 -10.29 -6.48
C ILE A 85 1.82 -10.92 -5.08
N ILE A 86 0.65 -11.49 -4.79
CA ILE A 86 0.39 -12.16 -3.51
C ILE A 86 1.36 -13.33 -3.31
N GLN A 87 1.61 -14.13 -4.35
CA GLN A 87 2.53 -15.25 -4.28
C GLN A 87 3.97 -14.78 -4.03
N ALA A 88 4.44 -13.76 -4.75
CA ALA A 88 5.75 -13.17 -4.54
C ALA A 88 5.93 -12.60 -3.11
N LYS A 89 4.88 -11.97 -2.56
CA LYS A 89 4.89 -11.47 -1.19
C LYS A 89 4.94 -12.58 -0.15
N LYS A 90 4.21 -13.69 -0.37
CA LYS A 90 4.27 -14.87 0.51
C LYS A 90 5.68 -15.49 0.53
N GLU A 91 6.31 -15.63 -0.63
CA GLU A 91 7.67 -16.16 -0.73
C GLU A 91 8.70 -15.23 -0.07
N PHE A 92 8.53 -13.92 -0.22
CA PHE A 92 9.36 -12.95 0.48
C PHE A 92 9.22 -13.06 2.00
N LEU A 93 8.00 -13.16 2.52
CA LEU A 93 7.76 -13.31 3.96
C LEU A 93 8.35 -14.60 4.51
N ALA A 94 8.18 -15.73 3.80
CA ALA A 94 8.78 -17.01 4.20
C ALA A 94 10.32 -16.92 4.31
N LYS A 95 10.98 -16.24 3.36
CA LYS A 95 12.43 -16.00 3.42
C LYS A 95 12.85 -15.14 4.60
N GLN A 96 12.04 -14.13 4.97
CA GLN A 96 12.32 -13.30 6.14
C GLN A 96 12.13 -14.08 7.44
N GLU A 97 11.09 -14.91 7.53
CA GLU A 97 10.86 -15.78 8.68
C GLU A 97 12.02 -16.77 8.89
N GLU A 98 12.52 -17.39 7.81
CA GLU A 98 13.69 -18.28 7.88
C GLU A 98 14.95 -17.53 8.35
N LYS A 99 15.17 -16.31 7.83
CA LYS A 99 16.28 -15.44 8.25
C LYS A 99 16.19 -15.05 9.72
N TRP A 100 15.02 -14.68 10.21
CA TRP A 100 14.85 -14.33 11.63
C TRP A 100 14.96 -15.55 12.52
N SER A 101 14.42 -16.69 12.11
CA SER A 101 14.52 -17.96 12.85
C SER A 101 15.98 -18.39 13.03
N THR A 102 16.79 -18.29 11.97
CA THR A 102 18.22 -18.61 12.04
C THR A 102 18.99 -17.62 12.91
N GLN A 103 18.69 -16.32 12.83
CA GLN A 103 19.30 -15.31 13.70
C GLN A 103 18.96 -15.55 15.18
N ILE A 104 17.69 -15.83 15.50
CA ILE A 104 17.25 -16.14 16.86
C ILE A 104 17.97 -17.39 17.38
N SER A 105 18.01 -18.47 16.60
CA SER A 105 18.70 -19.71 16.99
C SER A 105 20.20 -19.46 17.26
N SER A 106 20.84 -18.61 16.45
CA SER A 106 22.25 -18.27 16.64
C SER A 106 22.49 -17.48 17.94
N LEU A 107 21.57 -16.58 18.30
CA LEU A 107 21.64 -15.81 19.54
C LEU A 107 21.37 -16.70 20.75
N GLU A 108 20.40 -17.61 20.67
CA GLU A 108 20.12 -18.57 21.75
C GLU A 108 21.35 -19.41 22.09
N ILE A 109 22.04 -19.94 21.08
CA ILE A 109 23.30 -20.69 21.27
C ILE A 109 24.38 -19.82 21.92
N GLN A 110 24.53 -18.57 21.48
CA GLN A 110 25.51 -17.66 22.06
C GLN A 110 25.22 -17.32 23.52
N TYR A 111 23.96 -17.08 23.86
CA TYR A 111 23.56 -16.78 25.24
C TYR A 111 23.65 -18.01 26.14
N GLU A 112 23.29 -19.20 25.64
CA GLU A 112 23.46 -20.44 26.40
C GLU A 112 24.93 -20.71 26.71
N LYS A 113 25.83 -20.46 25.75
CA LYS A 113 27.27 -20.54 25.98
C LYS A 113 27.74 -19.55 27.04
N LYS A 114 27.36 -18.27 26.93
CA LYS A 114 27.71 -17.24 27.92
C LYS A 114 27.19 -17.57 29.32
N LEU A 115 25.99 -18.13 29.43
CA LEU A 115 25.44 -18.58 30.72
C LEU A 115 26.30 -19.70 31.32
N LYS A 116 26.68 -20.71 30.54
CA LYS A 116 27.58 -21.77 31.00
C LYS A 116 28.96 -21.24 31.41
N ASP A 117 29.48 -20.25 30.70
CA ASP A 117 30.76 -19.62 31.04
C ASP A 117 30.65 -18.84 32.36
N PHE A 118 29.56 -18.10 32.58
CA PHE A 118 29.27 -17.43 33.85
C PHE A 118 29.08 -18.41 35.01
N GLU A 119 28.38 -19.52 34.79
CA GLU A 119 28.19 -20.57 35.81
C GLU A 119 29.54 -21.14 36.27
N LYS A 120 30.45 -21.42 35.33
CA LYS A 120 31.82 -21.87 35.65
C LYS A 120 32.63 -20.81 36.39
N GLU A 121 32.47 -19.54 36.02
CA GLU A 121 33.17 -18.44 36.69
C GLU A 121 32.69 -18.27 38.14
N ILE A 122 31.39 -18.41 38.38
CA ILE A 122 30.81 -18.44 39.73
C ILE A 122 31.39 -19.61 40.54
N GLU A 123 31.40 -20.82 39.97
CA GLU A 123 31.94 -22.02 40.64
C GLU A 123 33.43 -21.86 41.00
N ASN A 124 34.24 -21.36 40.06
CA ASN A 124 35.65 -21.08 40.29
C ASN A 124 35.87 -20.01 41.38
N ASN A 125 35.06 -18.95 41.37
CA ASN A 125 35.11 -17.90 42.39
C ASN A 125 34.69 -18.43 43.77
N GLU A 126 33.68 -19.30 43.85
CA GLU A 126 33.29 -19.95 45.10
C GLU A 126 34.42 -20.82 45.67
N ASP A 127 35.13 -21.56 44.82
CA ASP A 127 36.26 -22.40 45.24
C ASP A 127 37.49 -21.58 45.63
N GLN A 128 37.76 -20.47 44.92
CA GLN A 128 38.77 -19.50 45.33
C GLN A 128 38.44 -18.89 46.69
N LEU A 129 37.17 -18.55 46.94
CA LEU A 129 36.71 -18.01 48.22
C LEU A 129 36.88 -19.03 49.35
N LYS A 130 36.52 -20.31 49.14
CA LYS A 130 36.73 -21.40 50.12
C LYS A 130 38.21 -21.61 50.45
N ASN A 131 39.07 -21.59 49.43
CA ASN A 131 40.52 -21.71 49.60
C ASN A 131 41.10 -20.51 50.36
N TYR A 132 40.59 -19.31 50.07
CA TYR A 132 41.00 -18.07 50.71
C TYR A 132 40.64 -18.02 52.20
N TYR A 133 39.44 -18.48 52.60
CA TYR A 133 39.07 -18.61 54.03
C TYR A 133 39.92 -19.64 54.79
N SER A 134 40.60 -20.55 54.08
CA SER A 134 41.47 -21.58 54.65
C SER A 134 42.92 -21.14 54.83
N SER A 135 43.37 -20.05 54.19
CA SER A 135 44.73 -19.51 54.31
C SER A 135 44.73 -18.28 55.23
N GLY A 136 45.19 -18.43 56.47
CA GLY A 136 45.10 -17.44 57.55
C GLY A 136 45.94 -16.15 57.37
N ASN A 137 45.65 -15.34 56.34
CA ASN A 137 46.23 -14.02 56.15
C ASN A 137 45.15 -12.98 55.79
N THR A 138 44.24 -12.71 56.73
CA THR A 138 42.87 -12.32 56.40
C THR A 138 42.56 -10.82 56.42
N THR A 139 43.32 -9.93 57.06
CA THR A 139 42.81 -8.57 57.31
C THR A 139 42.98 -7.58 56.15
N PHE A 140 44.11 -7.61 55.43
CA PHE A 140 44.37 -6.68 54.32
C PHE A 140 43.65 -7.11 53.04
N GLN A 141 43.68 -8.41 52.74
CA GLN A 141 43.06 -8.99 51.55
C GLN A 141 41.50 -8.95 51.62
N ILE A 142 40.88 -9.07 52.82
CA ILE A 142 39.41 -8.94 52.95
C ILE A 142 38.92 -7.52 52.64
N ALA A 143 39.69 -6.49 53.00
CA ALA A 143 39.32 -5.11 52.73
C ALA A 143 39.34 -4.79 51.22
N ASP A 144 40.35 -5.27 50.50
CA ASP A 144 40.45 -5.10 49.04
C ASP A 144 39.37 -5.91 48.30
N ILE A 145 39.10 -7.15 48.71
CA ILE A 145 38.01 -7.97 48.14
C ILE A 145 36.66 -7.29 48.37
N LYS A 146 36.41 -6.76 49.58
CA LYS A 146 35.16 -6.06 49.89
C LYS A 146 34.98 -4.81 49.02
N LYS A 147 36.05 -4.04 48.81
CA LYS A 147 36.03 -2.84 47.96
C LYS A 147 35.80 -3.19 46.49
N GLN A 148 36.41 -4.28 46.00
CA GLN A 148 36.18 -4.79 44.65
C GLN A 148 34.73 -5.26 44.47
N MET A 149 34.18 -6.03 45.41
CA MET A 149 32.77 -6.45 45.37
C MET A 149 31.81 -5.27 45.37
N GLU A 150 32.07 -4.25 46.20
CA GLU A 150 31.23 -3.05 46.27
C GLU A 150 31.27 -2.26 44.94
N THR A 151 32.45 -2.22 44.29
CA THR A 151 32.61 -1.60 42.97
C THR A 151 31.88 -2.39 41.88
N GLN A 152 32.01 -3.73 41.86
CA GLN A 152 31.29 -4.60 40.94
C GLN A 152 29.78 -4.50 41.13
N MET A 153 29.30 -4.45 42.37
CA MET A 153 27.89 -4.28 42.68
C MET A 153 27.35 -2.93 42.17
N GLN A 154 28.12 -1.85 42.32
CA GLN A 154 27.75 -0.54 41.78
C GLN A 154 27.70 -0.53 40.24
N GLN A 155 28.67 -1.18 39.58
CA GLN A 155 28.69 -1.32 38.12
C GLN A 155 27.49 -2.15 37.62
N ALA A 156 27.25 -3.32 38.22
CA ALA A 156 26.09 -4.16 37.90
C ALA A 156 24.77 -3.43 38.12
N TRP A 157 24.64 -2.63 39.19
CA TRP A 157 23.45 -1.83 39.45
C TRP A 157 23.23 -0.74 38.41
N LYS A 158 24.31 -0.07 37.97
CA LYS A 158 24.26 0.92 36.90
C LYS A 158 23.84 0.27 35.57
N GLU A 159 24.47 -0.85 35.19
CA GLU A 159 24.10 -1.57 33.97
C GLU A 159 22.66 -2.07 33.99
N LEU A 160 22.18 -2.55 35.14
CA LEU A 160 20.79 -2.99 35.30
C LEU A 160 19.82 -1.83 35.07
N ASN A 161 20.12 -0.65 35.62
CA ASN A 161 19.30 0.54 35.43
C ASN A 161 19.32 1.02 33.97
N ASP A 162 20.48 0.99 33.31
CA ASP A 162 20.60 1.36 31.90
C ASP A 162 19.81 0.39 31.01
N LYS A 163 19.86 -0.92 31.29
CA LYS A 163 19.06 -1.94 30.60
C LYS A 163 17.56 -1.73 30.86
N LYS A 164 17.18 -1.40 32.10
CA LYS A 164 15.78 -1.11 32.46
C LYS A 164 15.25 0.11 31.72
N ALA A 165 16.03 1.19 31.61
CA ALA A 165 15.65 2.38 30.85
C ALA A 165 15.43 2.05 29.37
N LYS A 166 16.37 1.33 28.73
CA LYS A 166 16.22 0.86 27.34
C LYS A 166 15.00 -0.03 27.13
N LEU A 167 14.66 -0.86 28.12
CA LEU A 167 13.48 -1.73 28.04
C LEU A 167 12.19 -0.92 28.14
N GLN A 168 12.15 0.13 28.96
CA GLN A 168 11.01 1.05 29.04
C GLN A 168 10.81 1.84 27.74
N GLU A 169 11.88 2.29 27.09
CA GLU A 169 11.80 2.93 25.77
C GLU A 169 11.21 2.00 24.70
N LYS A 170 11.67 0.73 24.68
CA LYS A 170 11.12 -0.29 23.78
C LYS A 170 9.66 -0.61 24.07
N GLU A 171 9.26 -0.66 25.34
CA GLU A 171 7.86 -0.86 25.73
C GLU A 171 6.97 0.30 25.29
N ALA A 172 7.46 1.53 25.38
CA ALA A 172 6.76 2.71 24.88
C ALA A 172 6.57 2.66 23.35
N LEU A 173 7.62 2.31 22.60
CA LEU A 173 7.54 2.13 21.16
C LEU A 173 6.54 1.04 20.77
N LEU A 174 6.54 -0.09 21.48
CA LEU A 174 5.61 -1.19 21.21
C LEU A 174 4.15 -0.74 21.43
N LYS A 175 3.88 0.04 22.48
CA LYS A 175 2.54 0.60 22.73
C LYS A 175 2.09 1.53 21.61
N ASP A 176 3.00 2.37 21.09
CA ASP A 176 2.72 3.27 19.96
C ASP A 176 2.42 2.49 18.67
N MET A 177 3.18 1.43 18.40
CA MET A 177 2.93 0.53 17.27
C MET A 177 1.57 -0.17 17.37
N ILE A 178 1.20 -0.68 18.55
CA ILE A 178 -0.11 -1.31 18.77
C ILE A 178 -1.25 -0.30 18.55
N GLN A 179 -1.11 0.92 19.06
CA GLN A 179 -2.13 1.98 18.83
C GLN A 179 -2.26 2.34 17.34
N THR A 180 -1.15 2.39 16.63
CA THR A 180 -1.13 2.63 15.18
C THR A 180 -1.80 1.48 14.42
N GLU A 181 -1.53 0.24 14.79
CA GLU A 181 -2.19 -0.94 14.21
C GLU A 181 -3.71 -0.87 14.42
N GLU A 182 -4.17 -0.59 15.64
CA GLU A 182 -5.60 -0.46 15.94
C GLU A 182 -6.30 0.63 15.11
N PHE A 183 -5.61 1.76 14.87
CA PHE A 183 -6.11 2.82 14.01
C PHE A 183 -6.23 2.34 12.55
N CYS A 184 -5.18 1.72 12.03
CA CYS A 184 -5.18 1.15 10.68
C CYS A 184 -6.28 0.08 10.50
N SER A 185 -6.48 -0.80 11.47
CA SER A 185 -7.54 -1.82 11.42
C SER A 185 -8.94 -1.18 11.34
N LYS A 186 -9.18 -0.09 12.07
CA LYS A 186 -10.45 0.66 11.99
C LYS A 186 -10.65 1.29 10.60
N GLU A 187 -9.59 1.84 10.01
CA GLU A 187 -9.65 2.41 8.66
C GLU A 187 -9.92 1.33 7.60
N ILE A 188 -9.27 0.17 7.71
CA ILE A 188 -9.51 -0.99 6.83
C ILE A 188 -10.98 -1.42 6.92
N ALA A 189 -11.53 -1.58 8.12
CA ALA A 189 -12.93 -1.98 8.31
C ALA A 189 -13.92 -0.97 7.69
N GLN A 190 -13.62 0.33 7.76
CA GLN A 190 -14.43 1.37 7.10
C GLN A 190 -14.36 1.25 5.57
N LYS A 191 -13.16 1.05 5.02
CA LYS A 191 -12.96 0.85 3.57
C LYS A 191 -13.66 -0.41 3.06
N GLU A 192 -13.63 -1.51 3.82
CA GLU A 192 -14.35 -2.73 3.49
C GLU A 192 -15.87 -2.53 3.46
N LYS A 193 -16.42 -1.79 4.43
CA LYS A 193 -17.84 -1.45 4.43
C LYS A 193 -18.22 -0.66 3.17
N LEU A 194 -17.40 0.31 2.77
CA LEU A 194 -17.63 1.10 1.56
C LEU A 194 -17.51 0.24 0.29
N MET A 195 -16.53 -0.65 0.21
CA MET A 195 -16.40 -1.59 -0.91
C MET A 195 -17.63 -2.50 -1.05
N ASN A 196 -18.19 -2.98 0.05
CA ASN A 196 -19.39 -3.81 0.02
C ASN A 196 -20.60 -3.02 -0.47
N GLN A 197 -20.75 -1.76 -0.05
CA GLN A 197 -21.80 -0.86 -0.59
C GLN A 197 -21.64 -0.64 -2.10
N TYR A 198 -20.41 -0.48 -2.61
CA TYR A 198 -20.16 -0.37 -4.04
C TYR A 198 -20.50 -1.65 -4.81
N LYS A 199 -20.20 -2.83 -4.25
CA LYS A 199 -20.57 -4.12 -4.85
C LYS A 199 -22.09 -4.27 -4.97
N GLU A 200 -22.83 -3.90 -3.93
CA GLU A 200 -24.30 -3.91 -3.95
C GLU A 200 -24.86 -2.97 -5.03
N LEU A 201 -24.32 -1.76 -5.17
CA LEU A 201 -24.71 -0.82 -6.23
C LEU A 201 -24.42 -1.35 -7.63
N LEU A 202 -23.25 -1.98 -7.85
CA LEU A 202 -22.92 -2.60 -9.14
C LEU A 202 -23.88 -3.75 -9.47
N GLN A 203 -24.27 -4.54 -8.47
CA GLN A 203 -25.24 -5.61 -8.65
C GLN A 203 -26.63 -5.06 -8.99
N GLN A 204 -27.07 -3.98 -8.33
CA GLN A 204 -28.32 -3.29 -8.67
C GLN A 204 -28.31 -2.76 -10.10
N GLN A 205 -27.22 -2.10 -10.52
CA GLN A 205 -27.08 -1.61 -11.89
C GLN A 205 -27.12 -2.74 -12.93
N GLN A 206 -26.55 -3.90 -12.61
CA GLN A 206 -26.63 -5.05 -13.50
C GLN A 206 -28.08 -5.53 -13.65
N VAL A 207 -28.83 -5.65 -12.55
CA VAL A 207 -30.25 -6.03 -12.58
C VAL A 207 -31.07 -5.03 -13.39
N GLU A 208 -30.83 -3.72 -13.22
CA GLU A 208 -31.51 -2.69 -14.01
C GLU A 208 -31.19 -2.79 -15.50
N ARG A 209 -29.92 -3.04 -15.88
CA ARG A 209 -29.55 -3.28 -17.28
C ARG A 209 -30.28 -4.48 -17.87
N ASP A 210 -30.38 -5.57 -17.12
CA ASP A 210 -31.06 -6.78 -17.57
C ASP A 210 -32.56 -6.54 -17.77
N LEU A 211 -33.20 -5.80 -16.86
CA LEU A 211 -34.60 -5.39 -16.99
C LEU A 211 -34.83 -4.49 -18.21
N ILE A 212 -33.97 -3.50 -18.43
CA ILE A 212 -34.05 -2.62 -19.61
C ILE A 212 -33.89 -3.42 -20.89
N SER A 213 -32.94 -4.37 -20.92
CA SER A 213 -32.73 -5.27 -22.06
C SER A 213 -33.98 -6.12 -22.34
N GLU A 214 -34.61 -6.69 -21.31
CA GLU A 214 -35.84 -7.47 -21.45
C GLU A 214 -37.01 -6.63 -21.99
N GLU A 215 -37.21 -5.43 -21.45
CA GLU A 215 -38.26 -4.51 -21.93
C GLU A 215 -38.00 -4.07 -23.38
N ASN A 216 -36.75 -3.76 -23.73
CA ASN A 216 -36.38 -3.45 -25.12
C ASN A 216 -36.70 -4.60 -26.07
N GLN A 217 -36.46 -5.85 -25.66
CA GLN A 217 -36.85 -7.03 -26.45
C GLN A 217 -38.37 -7.15 -26.61
N LYS A 218 -39.16 -6.83 -25.57
CA LYS A 218 -40.63 -6.79 -25.67
C LYS A 218 -41.08 -5.73 -26.66
N ILE A 219 -40.52 -4.52 -26.59
CA ILE A 219 -40.83 -3.42 -27.52
C ILE A 219 -40.49 -3.82 -28.96
N ILE A 220 -39.33 -4.42 -29.20
CA ILE A 220 -38.93 -4.90 -30.54
C ILE A 220 -39.95 -5.94 -31.07
N LYS A 221 -40.37 -6.90 -30.24
CA LYS A 221 -41.40 -7.89 -30.63
C LYS A 221 -42.74 -7.23 -30.94
N GLN A 222 -43.15 -6.23 -30.16
CA GLN A 222 -44.38 -5.48 -30.41
C GLN A 222 -44.30 -4.69 -31.72
N LEU A 223 -43.18 -4.01 -31.98
CA LEU A 223 -42.94 -3.27 -33.22
C LEU A 223 -42.97 -4.20 -34.44
N GLU A 224 -42.38 -5.39 -34.34
CA GLU A 224 -42.42 -6.38 -35.42
C GLU A 224 -43.85 -6.89 -35.67
N SER A 225 -44.65 -7.08 -34.60
CA SER A 225 -46.07 -7.45 -34.73
C SER A 225 -46.89 -6.36 -35.42
N ILE A 226 -46.72 -5.09 -35.03
CA ILE A 226 -47.37 -3.94 -35.67
C ILE A 226 -46.94 -3.84 -37.13
N LYS A 227 -45.63 -3.98 -37.42
CA LYS A 227 -45.10 -3.98 -38.78
C LYS A 227 -45.78 -5.06 -39.63
N ASN A 228 -45.94 -6.27 -39.10
CA ASN A 228 -46.61 -7.37 -39.79
C ASN A 228 -48.11 -7.12 -40.01
N LEU A 229 -48.80 -6.48 -39.07
CA LEU A 229 -50.18 -6.04 -39.24
C LEU A 229 -50.30 -5.02 -40.38
N CYS A 230 -49.48 -3.96 -40.36
CA CYS A 230 -49.46 -2.96 -41.42
C CYS A 230 -49.17 -3.59 -42.79
N LYS A 231 -48.23 -4.53 -42.89
CA LYS A 231 -47.94 -5.24 -44.15
C LYS A 231 -49.15 -6.00 -44.70
N LYS A 232 -50.02 -6.53 -43.84
CA LYS A 232 -51.25 -7.24 -44.24
C LYS A 232 -52.35 -6.27 -44.67
N SER A 233 -52.51 -5.15 -43.96
CA SER A 233 -53.63 -4.22 -44.18
C SER A 233 -53.38 -3.22 -45.32
N LEU A 234 -52.15 -2.77 -45.54
CA LEU A 234 -51.83 -1.74 -46.55
C LEU A 234 -52.20 -2.10 -48.01
N PRO A 235 -52.07 -3.36 -48.47
CA PRO A 235 -52.55 -3.75 -49.80
C PRO A 235 -54.04 -3.49 -50.02
N GLU A 236 -54.87 -3.59 -48.99
CA GLU A 236 -56.32 -3.35 -49.07
C GLU A 236 -56.65 -1.89 -49.43
N PHE A 237 -55.71 -0.97 -49.15
CA PHE A 237 -55.81 0.45 -49.49
C PHE A 237 -55.03 0.82 -50.76
N GLY A 238 -54.53 -0.16 -51.52
CA GLY A 238 -53.75 0.07 -52.75
C GLY A 238 -52.32 0.58 -52.51
N ILE A 239 -51.80 0.46 -51.29
CA ILE A 239 -50.45 0.91 -50.93
C ILE A 239 -49.46 -0.25 -51.08
N ASN A 240 -48.37 -0.03 -51.84
CA ASN A 240 -47.34 -1.04 -52.06
C ASN A 240 -46.48 -1.26 -50.78
N VAL A 241 -46.46 -2.50 -50.31
CA VAL A 241 -45.79 -2.95 -49.08
C VAL A 241 -44.26 -2.88 -49.16
N ASP A 242 -43.67 -2.94 -50.37
CA ASP A 242 -42.23 -2.87 -50.59
C ASP A 242 -41.62 -1.54 -50.12
N PHE A 243 -42.44 -0.50 -50.02
CA PHE A 243 -42.05 0.81 -49.50
C PHE A 243 -41.64 0.76 -48.02
N LEU A 244 -42.33 -0.04 -47.19
CA LEU A 244 -42.03 -0.15 -45.75
C LEU A 244 -40.68 -0.84 -45.50
N ASP A 245 -40.34 -1.86 -46.30
CA ASP A 245 -39.06 -2.54 -46.16
C ASP A 245 -37.89 -1.70 -46.68
N LYS A 246 -38.11 -0.84 -47.68
CA LYS A 246 -37.12 0.17 -48.10
C LYS A 246 -36.87 1.22 -47.03
N LEU A 247 -37.93 1.72 -46.35
CA LEU A 247 -37.79 2.65 -45.23
C LEU A 247 -37.03 2.03 -44.04
N SER A 248 -37.32 0.77 -43.69
CA SER A 248 -36.60 0.06 -42.63
C SER A 248 -35.10 -0.08 -42.92
N ARG A 249 -34.70 -0.28 -44.19
CA ARG A 249 -33.28 -0.41 -44.57
C ARG A 249 -32.54 0.93 -44.53
N MET A 250 -33.18 2.04 -44.90
CA MET A 250 -32.55 3.36 -44.83
C MET A 250 -32.22 3.80 -43.40
N HIS A 251 -33.05 3.44 -42.42
CA HIS A 251 -32.77 3.80 -41.02
C HIS A 251 -31.63 2.98 -40.39
N LYS A 252 -31.44 1.72 -40.82
CA LYS A 252 -30.30 0.91 -40.36
C LYS A 252 -28.97 1.47 -40.86
N LEU A 253 -28.89 1.91 -42.11
CA LEU A 253 -27.67 2.48 -42.71
C LEU A 253 -27.24 3.81 -42.08
N LYS A 254 -28.18 4.60 -41.54
CA LYS A 254 -27.87 5.90 -40.91
C LYS A 254 -27.31 5.79 -39.50
N ASN A 255 -27.54 4.67 -38.81
CA ASN A 255 -27.02 4.45 -37.45
C ASN A 255 -25.66 3.72 -37.44
N THR A 256 -25.29 3.02 -38.52
CA THR A 256 -23.96 2.39 -38.64
C THR A 256 -22.88 3.35 -39.13
N GLN A 257 -23.23 4.46 -39.78
CA GLN A 257 -22.26 5.37 -40.41
C GLN A 257 -21.69 6.47 -39.50
N GLN A 258 -22.01 6.47 -38.20
CA GLN A 258 -21.51 7.48 -37.25
C GLN A 258 -20.64 6.92 -36.11
N VAL A 259 -20.25 5.63 -36.17
CA VAL A 259 -19.56 4.99 -35.05
C VAL A 259 -18.14 4.49 -35.39
N ASP A 260 -17.73 4.45 -36.66
CA ASP A 260 -16.49 3.76 -37.06
C ASP A 260 -15.31 4.69 -37.45
N GLU A 261 -15.35 6.00 -37.21
CA GLU A 261 -14.30 6.93 -37.72
C GLU A 261 -13.34 7.51 -36.65
N GLN A 262 -13.20 6.93 -35.44
CA GLN A 262 -12.28 7.49 -34.43
C GLN A 262 -11.30 6.53 -33.72
N ASP A 263 -11.08 5.31 -34.23
CA ASP A 263 -10.14 4.36 -33.62
C ASP A 263 -9.00 3.88 -34.55
N GLU A 264 -8.57 4.70 -35.52
CA GLU A 264 -7.31 4.48 -36.25
C GLU A 264 -6.31 5.61 -35.97
N GLU A 265 -5.32 5.33 -35.12
CA GLU A 265 -3.93 5.83 -35.08
C GLU A 265 -3.48 5.97 -33.61
N TYR A 266 -2.72 4.99 -33.13
CA TYR A 266 -1.47 5.21 -32.39
C TYR A 266 -0.72 3.87 -32.38
N GLU A 267 -0.09 3.56 -33.51
CA GLU A 267 1.23 2.90 -33.44
C GLU A 267 2.19 4.02 -33.03
N ASP A 268 2.87 3.89 -31.89
CA ASP A 268 4.07 4.67 -31.65
C ASP A 268 5.11 3.82 -30.93
N ASP A 269 6.21 3.70 -31.64
CA ASP A 269 7.43 3.00 -31.33
C ASP A 269 8.02 3.45 -29.99
N ASN A 270 8.57 2.50 -29.24
CA ASN A 270 9.61 2.83 -28.27
C ASN A 270 10.60 1.67 -28.17
N GLU A 271 11.33 1.48 -29.26
CA GLU A 271 12.68 0.93 -29.21
C GLU A 271 13.65 2.04 -28.76
N ASN A 272 14.47 1.70 -27.76
CA ASN A 272 15.81 2.24 -27.47
C ASN A 272 16.02 3.76 -27.33
N GLU A 273 16.46 4.21 -26.15
CA GLU A 273 17.85 4.67 -25.93
C GLU A 273 18.07 5.24 -24.50
N ASN A 274 19.31 5.08 -24.05
CA ASN A 274 20.00 5.70 -22.91
C ASN A 274 19.97 5.02 -21.54
N GLU A 275 20.86 4.04 -21.43
CA GLU A 275 22.11 4.17 -20.66
C GLU A 275 22.35 5.58 -20.07
N ASN A 276 22.40 5.66 -18.73
CA ASN A 276 23.50 6.33 -18.06
C ASN A 276 23.71 5.77 -16.66
N GLN A 277 24.98 5.49 -16.42
CA GLN A 277 25.62 4.99 -15.22
C GLN A 277 25.36 5.90 -14.01
N GLU A 278 25.28 5.29 -12.83
CA GLU A 278 26.11 5.73 -11.71
C GLU A 278 26.43 4.51 -10.84
N GLU A 279 27.68 4.07 -11.01
CA GLU A 279 28.41 3.23 -10.07
C GLU A 279 28.46 3.96 -8.72
N VAL A 280 28.01 3.31 -7.66
CA VAL A 280 28.43 3.68 -6.30
C VAL A 280 29.14 2.46 -5.73
N ASP A 281 30.47 2.52 -5.86
CA ASP A 281 31.43 1.80 -5.05
C ASP A 281 31.20 2.16 -3.58
N ASP A 282 30.67 1.23 -2.79
CA ASP A 282 30.92 1.22 -1.34
C ASP A 282 31.94 0.13 -1.04
N GLN A 283 33.21 0.56 -1.12
CA GLN A 283 34.32 -0.08 -0.44
C GLN A 283 34.08 -0.02 1.07
N GLU A 284 33.63 -1.12 1.68
CA GLU A 284 33.84 -1.30 3.12
C GLU A 284 35.33 -1.57 3.38
N GLN A 285 36.06 -0.47 3.62
CA GLN A 285 37.30 -0.48 4.39
C GLN A 285 36.98 -0.89 5.85
N GLY A 286 36.91 -2.20 6.10
CA GLY A 286 37.02 -2.78 7.44
C GLY A 286 38.49 -2.98 7.82
N GLY A 287 39.26 -1.89 7.86
CA GLY A 287 40.64 -1.89 8.33
C GLY A 287 40.72 -1.96 9.85
N ASP A 288 41.50 -2.92 10.33
CA ASP A 288 42.16 -3.02 11.63
C ASP A 288 41.86 -1.93 12.68
N GLN A 289 41.00 -2.29 13.65
CA GLN A 289 41.03 -1.70 15.00
C GLN A 289 41.29 -2.76 16.08
N ASN A 290 41.98 -3.85 15.74
CA ASN A 290 42.35 -4.91 16.69
C ASN A 290 43.86 -4.98 17.00
N GLN A 291 44.62 -3.91 16.73
CA GLN A 291 46.07 -3.84 16.99
C GLN A 291 46.50 -2.68 17.89
N GLN A 292 45.67 -2.28 18.85
CA GLN A 292 46.06 -1.30 19.88
C GLN A 292 45.78 -1.73 21.33
N LEU A 293 45.42 -2.99 21.57
CA LEU A 293 45.24 -3.53 22.94
C LEU A 293 46.25 -4.63 23.33
N GLU A 294 47.14 -5.05 22.43
CA GLU A 294 48.20 -6.03 22.78
C GLU A 294 49.56 -5.38 23.14
N ASP A 295 49.79 -4.10 22.80
CA ASP A 295 51.05 -3.42 23.11
C ASP A 295 51.07 -2.68 24.46
N GLU A 296 49.94 -2.50 25.14
CA GLU A 296 49.90 -1.94 26.51
C GLU A 296 50.06 -3.00 27.62
N GLN A 297 49.90 -4.30 27.32
CA GLN A 297 50.13 -5.37 28.32
C GLN A 297 51.56 -5.92 28.36
N GLN A 298 52.47 -5.47 27.48
CA GLN A 298 53.89 -5.87 27.52
C GLN A 298 54.84 -4.81 28.11
N GLN A 299 54.35 -3.65 28.57
CA GLN A 299 55.18 -2.67 29.29
C GLN A 299 55.04 -2.70 30.82
N GLU A 300 54.14 -3.50 31.40
CA GLU A 300 54.05 -3.68 32.87
C GLU A 300 54.80 -4.92 33.40
N GLN A 301 55.59 -5.61 32.57
CA GLN A 301 56.49 -6.70 33.00
C GLN A 301 57.97 -6.45 32.64
N LYS A 302 58.46 -5.22 32.82
CA LYS A 302 59.88 -4.93 33.01
C LYS A 302 60.12 -3.98 34.16
#